data_AF-A0A382GUU0-F1
#
_entry.id   AF-A0A382GUU0-F1
#
_cell.length_a   1.000
_cell.length_b   1.000
_cell.length_c   1.000
_cell.angle_alpha   90.00
_cell.angle_beta   90.00
_cell.angle_gamma   90.00
#
_symmetry.space_group_name_H-M   'P 1'
#
loop_
_entity.id
_entity.type
_entity.pdbx_description
1 polymer ?
#
loop_
_entity_poly.entity_id
_entity_poly.type
_entity_poly.pdbx_seq_one_letter_code
_entity_poly.pdbx_strand_id
1 'polypeptide(L)'
;MAVTNEDMEKEKETLIQRLRRIRLEIKILFLIVVCLTLGFGTYVIYSLNSESKALMHQHRLRSHLFGETLISGIRNIMLSGRAPYVKAFITEAREEFDKVGEIHLFNNKAEEIFPPKSPHISILIDDAKLIESLKHQTDLENLYPLGNETSCQVCHADGADIRGTVKLSFTQDENWENALVQVVHNAFQAIMLSGKGEFADTLLMEINRLLGVNLLQVYDEDGIYVAFGDDDVEVNEDILEDVSDIFYENVDYTSPLLKDSYHFAPFPNLESCHVCHSPDSKLRGILAMEMQTDKVQREQVIHSAIIGFKNLMRLQKASYAGAYIDEVRRLPFVKNFQVFDNGNISEVGFRELWVPNPDYDSITMDSTAANLVHTNNQTSTTDIQKLEYTENISTVAHLTQVIPIINDEKCQACHQPPETDSPLYESQKDKWKVRSVVKVSTSMKDIQKEIQKNTKASIL
;
A
#
# COMPACT_ATOMS: atom_id res chain seq x y z
N MET A 1 -43.91 69.08 5.11
CA MET A 1 -43.06 70.15 4.56
C MET A 1 -42.39 69.59 3.33
N ALA A 2 -42.77 70.10 2.15
CA ALA A 2 -42.27 69.63 0.86
C ALA A 2 -41.02 70.45 0.48
N VAL A 3 -39.91 69.77 0.25
CA VAL A 3 -38.68 70.38 -0.29
C VAL A 3 -38.94 70.69 -1.77
N THR A 4 -38.95 71.96 -2.13
CA THR A 4 -39.21 72.45 -3.50
C THR A 4 -37.96 72.37 -4.37
N ASN A 5 -38.13 72.09 -5.67
CA ASN A 5 -37.05 71.98 -6.68
C ASN A 5 -36.08 73.19 -6.71
N GLU A 6 -36.51 74.39 -6.29
CA GLU A 6 -35.66 75.59 -6.22
C GLU A 6 -34.53 75.49 -5.17
N ASP A 7 -34.73 74.77 -4.07
CA ASP A 7 -33.70 74.61 -3.04
C ASP A 7 -32.58 73.66 -3.51
N MET A 8 -32.93 72.64 -4.31
CA MET A 8 -31.95 71.74 -4.96
C MET A 8 -31.13 72.43 -6.06
N GLU A 9 -31.68 73.45 -6.71
CA GLU A 9 -31.02 74.17 -7.80
C GLU A 9 -30.00 75.20 -7.26
N LYS A 10 -30.34 75.91 -6.18
CA LYS A 10 -29.42 76.82 -5.46
C LYS A 10 -28.23 76.09 -4.81
N GLU A 11 -28.44 74.88 -4.30
CA GLU A 11 -27.37 74.08 -3.69
C GLU A 11 -26.38 73.55 -4.76
N LYS A 12 -26.86 73.25 -5.97
CA LYS A 12 -26.02 72.89 -7.11
C LYS A 12 -25.19 74.06 -7.64
N GLU A 13 -25.77 75.26 -7.76
CA GLU A 13 -25.04 76.45 -8.23
C GLU A 13 -23.91 76.86 -7.26
N THR A 14 -24.13 76.72 -5.96
CA THR A 14 -23.14 77.07 -4.92
C THR A 14 -21.95 76.09 -4.86
N LEU A 15 -22.17 74.80 -5.13
CA LEU A 15 -21.10 73.80 -5.27
C LEU A 15 -20.21 74.08 -6.50
N ILE A 16 -20.82 74.40 -7.63
CA ILE A 16 -20.11 74.67 -8.90
C ILE A 16 -19.24 75.94 -8.78
N GLN A 17 -19.75 76.97 -8.10
CA GLN A 17 -18.98 78.19 -7.85
C GLN A 17 -17.81 77.97 -6.87
N ARG A 18 -17.97 77.13 -5.83
CA ARG A 18 -16.87 76.74 -4.93
C ARG A 18 -15.77 75.95 -5.65
N LEU A 19 -16.14 75.03 -6.53
CA LEU A 19 -15.21 74.28 -7.38
C LEU A 19 -14.41 75.17 -8.35
N ARG A 20 -14.95 76.32 -8.76
CA ARG A 20 -14.25 77.27 -9.65
C ARG A 20 -13.11 78.05 -8.98
N ARG A 21 -13.15 78.25 -7.64
CA ARG A 21 -12.12 78.99 -6.86
C ARG A 21 -10.91 78.17 -6.43
N ILE A 22 -10.94 76.86 -6.60
CA ILE A 22 -9.84 75.96 -6.23
C ILE A 22 -8.70 76.09 -7.25
N ARG A 23 -7.44 76.21 -6.77
CA ARG A 23 -6.24 76.28 -7.63
C ARG A 23 -6.16 75.08 -8.58
N LEU A 24 -5.73 75.32 -9.82
CA LEU A 24 -5.66 74.30 -10.88
C LEU A 24 -4.88 73.06 -10.45
N GLU A 25 -3.80 73.24 -9.69
CA GLU A 25 -2.96 72.18 -9.12
C GLU A 25 -3.76 71.17 -8.28
N ILE A 26 -4.69 71.64 -7.44
CA ILE A 26 -5.49 70.78 -6.56
C ILE A 26 -6.49 69.95 -7.39
N LYS A 27 -7.00 70.49 -8.50
CA LYS A 27 -7.90 69.76 -9.41
C LYS A 27 -7.17 68.64 -10.14
N ILE A 28 -5.95 68.92 -10.61
CA ILE A 28 -5.10 67.93 -11.26
C ILE A 28 -4.71 66.84 -10.25
N LEU A 29 -4.26 67.22 -9.05
CA LEU A 29 -3.92 66.28 -7.98
C LEU A 29 -5.10 65.38 -7.62
N PHE A 30 -6.30 65.96 -7.43
CA PHE A 30 -7.51 65.21 -7.12
C PHE A 30 -7.86 64.22 -8.24
N LEU A 31 -7.78 64.65 -9.51
CA LEU A 31 -8.06 63.77 -10.65
C LEU A 31 -7.03 62.63 -10.77
N ILE A 32 -5.74 62.92 -10.54
CA ILE A 32 -4.69 61.91 -10.49
C ILE A 32 -4.97 60.90 -9.37
N VAL A 33 -5.31 61.37 -8.16
CA VAL A 33 -5.63 60.49 -7.03
C VAL A 33 -6.84 59.61 -7.37
N VAL A 34 -7.92 60.19 -7.89
CA VAL A 34 -9.12 59.44 -8.28
C VAL A 34 -8.82 58.42 -9.38
N CYS A 35 -8.06 58.79 -10.41
CA CYS A 35 -7.65 57.86 -11.47
C CYS A 35 -6.73 56.75 -10.97
N LEU A 36 -5.80 57.05 -10.05
CA LEU A 36 -4.92 56.04 -9.45
C LEU A 36 -5.70 55.11 -8.51
N THR A 37 -6.54 55.64 -7.63
CA THR A 37 -7.29 54.81 -6.68
C THR A 37 -8.35 53.97 -7.38
N LEU A 38 -9.11 54.54 -8.32
CA LEU A 38 -10.13 53.78 -9.06
C LEU A 38 -9.49 52.88 -10.11
N GLY A 39 -8.57 53.39 -10.94
CA GLY A 39 -7.96 52.60 -12.01
C GLY A 39 -7.05 51.50 -11.48
N PHE A 40 -6.05 51.87 -10.67
CA PHE A 40 -5.09 50.91 -10.15
C PHE A 40 -5.72 49.99 -9.10
N GLY A 41 -6.55 50.53 -8.20
CA GLY A 41 -7.23 49.75 -7.18
C GLY A 41 -8.19 48.71 -7.77
N THR A 42 -9.05 49.08 -8.72
CA THR A 42 -9.95 48.11 -9.36
C THR A 42 -9.20 47.07 -10.19
N TYR A 43 -8.11 47.46 -10.87
CA TYR A 43 -7.26 46.53 -11.62
C TYR A 43 -6.59 45.50 -10.70
N VAL A 44 -6.00 45.94 -9.58
CA VAL A 44 -5.34 45.04 -8.61
C VAL A 44 -6.34 44.04 -8.01
N ILE A 45 -7.52 44.50 -7.58
CA ILE A 45 -8.59 43.63 -7.06
C ILE A 45 -9.02 42.59 -8.11
N TYR A 46 -9.23 43.03 -9.37
CA TYR A 46 -9.61 42.14 -10.45
C TYR A 46 -8.51 41.10 -10.75
N SER A 47 -7.25 41.54 -10.81
CA SER A 47 -6.09 40.68 -11.05
C SER A 47 -5.94 39.61 -9.97
N LEU A 48 -6.03 39.98 -8.69
CA LEU A 48 -5.91 39.05 -7.56
C LEU A 48 -7.06 38.04 -7.48
N ASN A 49 -8.28 38.45 -7.83
CA ASN A 49 -9.43 37.54 -7.94
C ASN A 49 -9.29 36.58 -9.13
N SER A 50 -8.77 37.06 -10.26
CA SER A 50 -8.48 36.24 -11.42
C SER A 50 -7.42 35.18 -11.09
N GLU A 51 -6.34 35.58 -10.41
CA GLU A 51 -5.27 34.70 -9.95
C GLU A 51 -5.80 33.63 -8.98
N SER A 52 -6.64 34.02 -8.01
CA SER A 52 -7.27 33.10 -7.06
C SER A 52 -8.16 32.05 -7.76
N LYS A 53 -8.92 32.45 -8.80
CA LYS A 53 -9.70 31.53 -9.63
C LYS A 53 -8.80 30.60 -10.46
N ALA A 54 -7.72 31.11 -11.02
CA ALA A 54 -6.76 30.33 -11.79
C ALA A 54 -6.07 29.28 -10.93
N LEU A 55 -5.65 29.63 -9.70
CA LEU A 55 -5.07 28.69 -8.72
C LEU A 55 -6.03 27.56 -8.38
N MET A 56 -7.31 27.88 -8.12
CA MET A 56 -8.33 26.86 -7.83
C MET A 56 -8.57 25.94 -9.03
N HIS A 57 -8.66 26.51 -10.24
CA HIS A 57 -8.84 25.74 -11.47
C HIS A 57 -7.65 24.81 -11.74
N GLN A 58 -6.42 25.30 -11.57
CA GLN A 58 -5.20 24.51 -11.72
C GLN A 58 -5.14 23.38 -10.69
N HIS A 59 -5.50 23.64 -9.43
CA HIS A 59 -5.58 22.61 -8.40
C HIS A 59 -6.59 21.51 -8.76
N ARG A 60 -7.80 21.91 -9.18
CA ARG A 60 -8.85 20.98 -9.61
C ARG A 60 -8.42 20.13 -10.80
N LEU A 61 -7.76 20.73 -11.80
CA LEU A 61 -7.23 20.01 -12.96
C LEU A 61 -6.14 19.01 -12.55
N ARG A 62 -5.23 19.40 -11.66
CA ARG A 62 -4.18 18.50 -11.15
C ARG A 62 -4.77 17.32 -10.39
N SER A 63 -5.74 17.56 -9.51
CA SER A 63 -6.47 16.49 -8.80
C SER A 63 -7.14 15.53 -9.78
N HIS A 64 -7.82 16.07 -10.80
CA HIS A 64 -8.50 15.25 -11.82
C HIS A 64 -7.51 14.38 -12.60
N LEU A 65 -6.41 14.95 -13.08
CA LEU A 65 -5.38 14.21 -13.80
C LEU A 65 -4.74 13.13 -12.92
N PHE A 66 -4.56 13.40 -11.63
CA PHE A 66 -4.05 12.41 -10.69
C PHE A 66 -5.04 11.24 -10.51
N GLY A 67 -6.33 11.52 -10.29
CA GLY A 67 -7.37 10.49 -10.20
C GLY A 67 -7.50 9.62 -11.46
N GLU A 68 -7.48 10.24 -12.64
CA GLU A 68 -7.46 9.51 -13.92
C GLU A 68 -6.20 8.65 -14.08
N THR A 69 -5.04 9.17 -13.68
CA THR A 69 -3.77 8.42 -13.74
C THR A 69 -3.80 7.20 -12.83
N LEU A 70 -4.34 7.33 -11.61
CA LEU A 70 -4.53 6.20 -10.69
C LEU A 70 -5.44 5.13 -11.30
N ILE A 71 -6.58 5.54 -11.86
CA ILE A 71 -7.50 4.60 -12.53
C ILE A 71 -6.84 3.91 -13.70
N SER A 72 -6.14 4.65 -14.57
CA SER A 72 -5.40 4.07 -15.69
C SER A 72 -4.34 3.08 -15.21
N GLY A 73 -3.61 3.38 -14.13
CA GLY A 73 -2.65 2.49 -13.51
C GLY A 73 -3.28 1.20 -13.01
N ILE A 74 -4.34 1.29 -12.20
CA ILE A 74 -5.09 0.14 -11.68
C ILE A 74 -5.62 -0.71 -12.84
N ARG A 75 -6.25 -0.08 -13.84
CA ARG A 75 -6.80 -0.78 -15.00
C ARG A 75 -5.73 -1.50 -15.79
N ASN A 76 -4.57 -0.88 -16.01
CA ASN A 76 -3.48 -1.51 -16.73
C ASN A 76 -2.95 -2.74 -15.98
N ILE A 77 -2.76 -2.63 -14.67
CA ILE A 77 -2.38 -3.76 -13.81
C ILE A 77 -3.41 -4.89 -13.92
N MET A 78 -4.70 -4.57 -13.78
CA MET A 78 -5.79 -5.56 -13.89
C MET A 78 -5.86 -6.22 -15.27
N LEU A 79 -5.80 -5.45 -16.34
CA LEU A 79 -5.84 -5.95 -17.73
C LEU A 79 -4.61 -6.80 -18.09
N SER A 80 -3.50 -6.60 -17.39
CA SER A 80 -2.32 -7.46 -17.51
C SER A 80 -2.42 -8.78 -16.73
N GLY A 81 -3.55 -9.06 -16.08
CA GLY A 81 -3.75 -10.24 -15.22
C GLY A 81 -3.07 -10.13 -13.85
N ARG A 82 -2.55 -8.95 -13.50
CA ARG A 82 -1.71 -8.74 -12.31
C ARG A 82 -2.49 -8.20 -11.12
N ALA A 83 -3.72 -8.66 -10.91
CA ALA A 83 -4.60 -8.14 -9.86
C ALA A 83 -3.96 -8.01 -8.45
N PRO A 84 -3.11 -8.95 -7.99
CA PRO A 84 -2.40 -8.81 -6.70
C PRO A 84 -1.54 -7.53 -6.57
N TYR A 85 -1.06 -6.96 -7.68
CA TYR A 85 -0.20 -5.76 -7.67
C TYR A 85 -0.97 -4.47 -7.43
N VAL A 86 -2.31 -4.50 -7.56
CA VAL A 86 -3.13 -3.32 -7.24
C VAL A 86 -2.93 -2.92 -5.77
N LYS A 87 -2.76 -3.89 -4.86
CA LYS A 87 -2.47 -3.61 -3.45
C LYS A 87 -1.18 -2.82 -3.28
N ALA A 88 -0.08 -3.30 -3.89
CA ALA A 88 1.22 -2.65 -3.82
C ALA A 88 1.17 -1.25 -4.44
N PHE A 89 0.57 -1.13 -5.64
CA PHE A 89 0.39 0.14 -6.33
C PHE A 89 -0.40 1.16 -5.50
N ILE A 90 -1.52 0.77 -4.90
CA ILE A 90 -2.32 1.65 -4.03
C ILE A 90 -1.56 2.03 -2.76
N THR A 91 -0.81 1.09 -2.17
CA THR A 91 -0.01 1.34 -0.96
C THR A 91 1.09 2.36 -1.24
N GLU A 92 1.87 2.14 -2.30
CA GLU A 92 2.92 3.08 -2.74
C GLU A 92 2.34 4.44 -3.13
N ALA A 93 1.23 4.47 -3.87
CA ALA A 93 0.57 5.71 -4.23
C ALA A 93 0.10 6.49 -2.99
N ARG A 94 -0.33 5.82 -1.92
CA ARG A 94 -0.68 6.47 -0.65
C ARG A 94 0.54 6.99 0.08
N GLU A 95 1.62 6.21 0.15
CA GLU A 95 2.88 6.61 0.80
C GLU A 95 3.46 7.89 0.16
N GLU A 96 3.44 7.97 -1.16
CA GLU A 96 3.93 9.15 -1.89
C GLU A 96 2.96 10.35 -1.83
N PHE A 97 1.67 10.10 -1.59
CA PHE A 97 0.61 11.10 -1.60
C PHE A 97 0.21 11.59 -0.20
N ASP A 98 0.71 10.97 0.86
CA ASP A 98 0.32 11.16 2.27
C ASP A 98 0.35 12.63 2.74
N LYS A 99 1.29 13.41 2.21
CA LYS A 99 1.49 14.83 2.56
C LYS A 99 0.45 15.76 1.93
N VAL A 100 -0.20 15.33 0.86
CA VAL A 100 -1.05 16.19 0.02
C VAL A 100 -2.48 15.69 -0.10
N GLY A 101 -2.80 14.49 0.38
CA GLY A 101 -4.16 13.99 0.36
C GLY A 101 -4.34 12.53 0.79
N GLU A 102 -5.53 11.99 0.51
CA GLU A 102 -5.91 10.61 0.81
C GLU A 102 -6.45 9.91 -0.45
N ILE A 103 -6.23 8.59 -0.53
CA ILE A 103 -6.68 7.73 -1.64
C ILE A 103 -7.42 6.53 -1.06
N HIS A 104 -8.60 6.23 -1.60
CA HIS A 104 -9.38 5.05 -1.24
C HIS A 104 -9.85 4.33 -2.50
N LEU A 105 -9.87 3.00 -2.45
CA LEU A 105 -10.36 2.14 -3.51
C LEU A 105 -11.50 1.30 -2.94
N PHE A 106 -12.67 1.35 -3.57
CA PHE A 106 -13.85 0.60 -3.13
C PHE A 106 -14.27 -0.40 -4.21
N ASN A 107 -14.80 -1.55 -3.81
CA ASN A 107 -15.37 -2.52 -4.76
C ASN A 107 -16.77 -2.07 -5.25
N ASN A 108 -17.39 -2.91 -6.08
CA ASN A 108 -18.75 -2.69 -6.60
C ASN A 108 -19.87 -2.82 -5.54
N LYS A 109 -19.53 -3.08 -4.27
CA LYS A 109 -20.41 -3.00 -3.11
C LYS A 109 -20.13 -1.78 -2.24
N ALA A 110 -19.18 -0.92 -2.64
CA ALA A 110 -18.66 0.19 -1.86
C ALA A 110 -17.91 -0.21 -0.57
N GLU A 111 -17.44 -1.44 -0.51
CA GLU A 111 -16.53 -1.93 0.54
C GLU A 111 -15.12 -1.49 0.17
N GLU A 112 -14.40 -0.88 1.11
CA GLU A 112 -13.02 -0.45 0.90
C GLU A 112 -12.11 -1.67 0.70
N ILE A 113 -11.42 -1.69 -0.43
CA ILE A 113 -10.41 -2.67 -0.78
C ILE A 113 -9.05 -2.06 -0.45
N PHE A 114 -8.23 -2.83 0.27
CA PHE A 114 -6.93 -2.37 0.75
C PHE A 114 -7.10 -1.13 1.62
N PRO A 115 -7.54 -1.26 2.88
CA PRO A 115 -7.69 -0.09 3.75
C PRO A 115 -6.35 0.63 3.92
N PRO A 116 -6.34 1.96 4.18
CA PRO A 116 -5.12 2.73 4.43
C PRO A 116 -4.42 2.30 5.73
N LYS A 117 -5.12 1.55 6.57
CA LYS A 117 -4.55 0.93 7.77
C LYS A 117 -3.56 -0.15 7.34
N SER A 118 -2.36 -0.12 7.92
CA SER A 118 -1.39 -1.19 7.74
C SER A 118 -1.94 -2.53 8.25
N PRO A 119 -1.67 -3.66 7.56
CA PRO A 119 -2.03 -5.00 8.06
C PRO A 119 -1.36 -5.34 9.39
N HIS A 120 -0.28 -4.63 9.71
CA HIS A 120 0.41 -4.78 10.98
C HIS A 120 0.60 -3.44 11.68
N ILE A 121 0.57 -3.47 13.01
CA ILE A 121 0.86 -2.35 13.91
C ILE A 121 2.11 -2.65 14.75
N SER A 122 2.63 -1.60 15.39
CA SER A 122 3.63 -1.74 16.45
C SER A 122 3.00 -1.39 17.78
N ILE A 123 3.21 -2.23 18.79
CA ILE A 123 2.65 -2.03 20.13
C ILE A 123 3.79 -1.87 21.15
N LEU A 124 3.58 -1.02 22.16
CA LEU A 124 4.52 -0.90 23.27
C LEU A 124 4.48 -2.15 24.13
N ILE A 125 5.65 -2.57 24.61
CA ILE A 125 5.76 -3.68 25.55
C ILE A 125 5.59 -3.14 26.98
N ASP A 126 4.68 -3.73 27.74
CA ASP A 126 4.43 -3.39 29.15
C ASP A 126 5.01 -4.43 30.13
N ASP A 127 5.52 -5.57 29.64
CA ASP A 127 6.14 -6.60 30.47
C ASP A 127 7.54 -6.18 30.93
N ALA A 128 7.64 -5.78 32.20
CA ALA A 128 8.89 -5.33 32.81
C ALA A 128 10.03 -6.36 32.72
N LYS A 129 9.73 -7.67 32.84
CA LYS A 129 10.76 -8.72 32.76
C LYS A 129 11.28 -8.85 31.33
N LEU A 130 10.37 -8.85 30.36
CA LEU A 130 10.75 -8.89 28.94
C LEU A 130 11.58 -7.65 28.56
N ILE A 131 11.17 -6.47 29.01
CA ILE A 131 11.92 -5.22 28.77
C ILE A 131 13.32 -5.30 29.37
N GLU A 132 13.46 -5.80 30.60
CA GLU A 132 14.76 -5.98 31.25
C GLU A 132 15.67 -6.92 30.44
N SER A 133 15.11 -8.03 29.96
CA SER A 133 15.86 -8.97 29.13
C SER A 133 16.23 -8.43 27.76
N LEU A 134 15.35 -7.67 27.11
CA LEU A 134 15.67 -6.99 25.85
C LEU A 134 16.75 -5.92 26.03
N LYS A 135 16.76 -5.21 27.17
CA LYS A 135 17.79 -4.19 27.49
C LYS A 135 19.16 -4.81 27.73
N HIS A 136 19.20 -5.85 28.55
CA HIS A 136 20.46 -6.43 29.01
C HIS A 136 20.90 -7.64 28.18
N GLN A 137 20.12 -8.03 27.17
CA GLN A 137 20.34 -9.21 26.35
C GLN A 137 20.58 -10.46 27.23
N THR A 138 19.85 -10.54 28.36
CA THR A 138 19.94 -11.67 29.29
C THR A 138 19.15 -12.84 28.75
N ASP A 139 19.60 -14.06 29.01
CA ASP A 139 18.97 -15.31 28.60
C ASP A 139 17.56 -15.49 29.21
N LEU A 140 16.56 -14.89 28.57
CA LEU A 140 15.23 -15.49 28.52
C LEU A 140 15.27 -16.54 27.42
N GLU A 141 14.77 -17.74 27.73
CA GLU A 141 14.61 -18.79 26.73
C GLU A 141 13.94 -18.22 25.49
N ASN A 142 14.55 -18.45 24.34
CA ASN A 142 14.01 -18.17 23.01
C ASN A 142 14.10 -16.72 22.53
N LEU A 143 14.93 -15.87 23.14
CA LEU A 143 15.28 -14.56 22.60
C LEU A 143 16.57 -14.64 21.76
N TYR A 144 16.50 -14.12 20.54
CA TYR A 144 17.59 -14.17 19.56
C TYR A 144 17.88 -12.75 19.05
N PRO A 145 18.96 -12.10 19.53
CA PRO A 145 19.32 -10.76 19.09
C PRO A 145 19.71 -10.74 17.62
N LEU A 146 19.27 -9.70 16.91
CA LEU A 146 19.63 -9.42 15.52
C LEU A 146 20.77 -8.41 15.47
N GLY A 147 21.97 -8.89 15.20
CA GLY A 147 23.15 -8.04 15.05
C GLY A 147 23.05 -7.10 13.84
N ASN A 148 23.70 -5.94 13.93
CA ASN A 148 23.84 -4.98 12.84
C ASN A 148 24.97 -5.36 11.88
N GLU A 149 24.74 -6.45 11.14
CA GLU A 149 25.68 -6.98 10.15
C GLU A 149 25.89 -6.00 8.99
N THR A 150 26.99 -6.16 8.23
CA THR A 150 27.30 -5.32 7.07
C THR A 150 26.15 -5.25 6.06
N SER A 151 25.39 -6.34 5.90
CA SER A 151 24.21 -6.41 5.04
C SER A 151 23.06 -5.50 5.52
N CYS A 152 22.91 -5.30 6.83
CA CYS A 152 21.92 -4.42 7.43
C CYS A 152 22.25 -2.93 7.22
N GLN A 153 23.55 -2.61 7.11
CA GLN A 153 24.04 -1.23 7.05
C GLN A 153 23.68 -0.48 5.75
N VAL A 154 23.15 -1.21 4.76
CA VAL A 154 22.58 -0.62 3.53
C VAL A 154 21.40 0.30 3.85
N CYS A 155 20.61 -0.04 4.87
CA CYS A 155 19.41 0.72 5.28
C CYS A 155 19.51 1.27 6.70
N HIS A 156 20.53 0.86 7.46
CA HIS A 156 20.63 1.15 8.89
C HIS A 156 21.98 1.75 9.23
N ALA A 157 21.99 2.76 10.10
CA ALA A 157 23.25 3.32 10.60
C ALA A 157 24.03 2.28 11.43
N ASP A 158 25.35 2.43 11.45
CA ASP A 158 26.32 1.60 12.18
C ASP A 158 26.29 1.80 13.71
N GLY A 159 25.65 2.87 14.20
CA GLY A 159 25.72 3.28 15.61
C GLY A 159 25.03 2.38 16.64
N ALA A 160 24.30 1.33 16.24
CA ALA A 160 23.71 0.36 17.17
C ALA A 160 24.14 -1.07 16.81
N ASP A 161 24.71 -1.80 17.77
CA ASP A 161 25.19 -3.17 17.58
C ASP A 161 24.04 -4.16 17.34
N ILE A 162 22.88 -3.91 17.95
CA ILE A 162 21.66 -4.71 17.82
C ILE A 162 20.57 -3.90 17.11
N ARG A 163 19.96 -4.49 16.10
CA ARG A 163 18.85 -3.91 15.32
C ARG A 163 17.47 -4.24 15.88
N GLY A 164 17.36 -5.36 16.58
CA GLY A 164 16.15 -5.84 17.21
C GLY A 164 16.37 -7.22 17.81
N THR A 165 15.30 -7.83 18.30
CA THR A 165 15.36 -9.17 18.91
C THR A 165 14.17 -10.01 18.41
N VAL A 166 14.44 -11.23 17.97
CA VAL A 166 13.41 -12.22 17.63
C VAL A 166 13.10 -13.06 18.85
N LYS A 167 11.82 -13.32 19.10
CA LYS A 167 11.37 -14.35 20.03
C LYS A 167 10.63 -15.44 19.28
N LEU A 168 11.15 -16.67 19.33
CA LEU A 168 10.59 -17.80 18.59
C LEU A 168 10.49 -19.04 19.45
N SER A 169 9.26 -19.45 19.75
CA SER A 169 8.97 -20.63 20.57
C SER A 169 8.10 -21.62 19.82
N PHE A 170 8.25 -22.91 20.11
CA PHE A 170 7.49 -23.99 19.48
C PHE A 170 6.63 -24.75 20.49
N THR A 171 5.69 -25.54 19.99
CA THR A 171 5.04 -26.64 20.73
C THR A 171 6.06 -27.78 20.95
N GLN A 172 5.86 -28.64 21.96
CA GLN A 172 6.79 -29.75 22.28
C GLN A 172 6.66 -30.91 21.28
N ASP A 173 7.75 -31.68 21.10
CA ASP A 173 7.85 -32.95 20.34
C ASP A 173 7.49 -32.88 18.84
N GLU A 174 8.21 -32.04 18.09
CA GLU A 174 7.94 -31.79 16.67
C GLU A 174 9.01 -32.42 15.76
N ASN A 175 8.58 -32.81 14.56
CA ASN A 175 9.50 -33.25 13.50
C ASN A 175 10.28 -32.03 12.97
N TRP A 176 11.51 -31.84 13.49
CA TRP A 176 12.34 -30.68 13.16
C TRP A 176 12.76 -30.60 11.69
N GLU A 177 12.88 -31.74 11.01
CA GLU A 177 13.17 -31.80 9.57
C GLU A 177 12.00 -31.20 8.78
N ASN A 178 10.77 -31.66 9.06
CA ASN A 178 9.57 -31.13 8.43
C ASN A 178 9.37 -29.63 8.77
N ALA A 179 9.60 -29.26 10.02
CA ALA A 179 9.53 -27.87 10.46
C ALA A 179 10.53 -26.97 9.71
N LEU A 180 11.77 -27.45 9.49
CA LEU A 180 12.77 -26.72 8.73
C LEU A 180 12.30 -26.50 7.28
N VAL A 181 11.81 -27.55 6.62
CA VAL A 181 11.30 -27.47 5.24
C VAL A 181 10.16 -26.45 5.13
N GLN A 182 9.19 -26.48 6.05
CA GLN A 182 8.06 -25.53 6.04
C GLN A 182 8.51 -24.08 6.28
N VAL A 183 9.47 -23.84 7.17
CA VAL A 183 10.00 -22.48 7.41
C VAL A 183 10.75 -21.95 6.19
N VAL A 184 11.57 -22.80 5.53
CA VAL A 184 12.32 -22.44 4.33
C VAL A 184 11.38 -22.21 3.14
N HIS A 185 10.39 -23.08 2.96
CA HIS A 185 9.36 -22.96 1.93
C HIS A 185 8.61 -21.62 2.04
N ASN A 186 8.15 -21.26 3.24
CA ASN A 186 7.49 -19.98 3.48
C ASN A 186 8.40 -18.77 3.25
N ALA A 187 9.69 -18.86 3.62
CA ALA A 187 10.65 -17.79 3.36
C ALA A 187 10.88 -17.59 1.86
N PHE A 188 11.08 -18.68 1.12
CA PHE A 188 11.25 -18.66 -0.34
C PHE A 188 10.00 -18.09 -1.02
N GLN A 189 8.82 -18.57 -0.66
CA GLN A 189 7.56 -18.09 -1.21
C GLN A 189 7.36 -16.58 -0.94
N ALA A 190 7.68 -16.10 0.27
CA ALA A 190 7.59 -14.67 0.59
C ALA A 190 8.55 -13.82 -0.27
N ILE A 191 9.76 -14.31 -0.56
CA ILE A 191 10.71 -13.64 -1.47
C ILE A 191 10.14 -13.62 -2.90
N MET A 192 9.63 -14.73 -3.40
CA MET A 192 9.04 -14.80 -4.75
C MET A 192 7.85 -13.83 -4.89
N LEU A 193 6.95 -13.81 -3.90
CA LEU A 193 5.80 -12.91 -3.87
C LEU A 193 6.17 -11.42 -3.74
N SER A 194 7.40 -11.12 -3.32
CA SER A 194 7.91 -9.74 -3.30
C SER A 194 8.33 -9.21 -4.67
N GLY A 195 8.37 -10.09 -5.68
CA GLY A 195 8.86 -9.81 -7.03
C GLY A 195 10.38 -9.66 -7.07
N LYS A 196 11.09 -10.20 -6.07
CA LYS A 196 12.54 -10.12 -5.90
C LYS A 196 13.19 -11.51 -5.92
N GLY A 197 12.76 -12.34 -6.86
CA GLY A 197 13.25 -13.71 -7.02
C GLY A 197 14.78 -13.81 -7.17
N GLU A 198 15.44 -12.74 -7.65
CA GLU A 198 16.90 -12.68 -7.75
C GLU A 198 17.63 -12.80 -6.39
N PHE A 199 16.92 -12.65 -5.27
CA PHE A 199 17.46 -12.83 -3.92
C PHE A 199 17.24 -14.24 -3.34
N ALA A 200 16.53 -15.11 -4.04
CA ALA A 200 16.20 -16.44 -3.56
C ALA A 200 17.46 -17.32 -3.38
N ASP A 201 18.44 -17.25 -4.29
CA ASP A 201 19.70 -17.99 -4.14
C ASP A 201 20.49 -17.59 -2.89
N THR A 202 20.38 -16.33 -2.46
CA THR A 202 21.02 -15.89 -1.21
C THR A 202 20.40 -16.58 0.00
N LEU A 203 19.06 -16.70 0.03
CA LEU A 203 18.35 -17.46 1.04
C LEU A 203 18.83 -18.92 1.04
N LEU A 204 18.78 -19.60 -0.11
CA LEU A 204 19.14 -21.03 -0.17
C LEU A 204 20.61 -21.27 0.21
N MET A 205 21.54 -20.41 -0.24
CA MET A 205 22.95 -20.50 0.14
C MET A 205 23.18 -20.32 1.64
N GLU A 206 22.48 -19.39 2.30
CA GLU A 206 22.60 -19.18 3.75
C GLU A 206 22.03 -20.38 4.53
N ILE A 207 20.92 -20.97 4.06
CA ILE A 207 20.33 -22.18 4.66
C ILE A 207 21.22 -23.41 4.44
N ASN A 208 21.82 -23.58 3.26
CA ASN A 208 22.77 -24.67 2.97
C ASN A 208 24.01 -24.67 3.88
N ARG A 209 24.31 -23.55 4.55
CA ARG A 209 25.40 -23.47 5.55
C ARG A 209 24.97 -23.90 6.95
N LEU A 210 23.68 -24.17 7.18
CA LEU A 210 23.21 -24.67 8.46
C LEU A 210 23.67 -26.11 8.67
N LEU A 211 24.11 -26.41 9.90
CA LEU A 211 24.49 -27.76 10.28
C LEU A 211 23.34 -28.74 10.04
N GLY A 212 23.60 -29.81 9.29
CA GLY A 212 22.62 -30.85 9.00
C GLY A 212 21.83 -30.67 7.71
N VAL A 213 22.00 -29.55 6.99
CA VAL A 213 21.51 -29.38 5.62
C VAL A 213 22.63 -29.76 4.66
N ASN A 214 22.40 -30.76 3.80
CA ASN A 214 23.38 -31.21 2.81
C ASN A 214 23.13 -30.60 1.42
N LEU A 215 21.86 -30.46 1.06
CA LEU A 215 21.43 -29.94 -0.23
C LEU A 215 20.11 -29.19 -0.06
N LEU A 216 19.97 -28.07 -0.76
CA LEU A 216 18.74 -27.31 -0.86
C LEU A 216 18.66 -26.66 -2.24
N GLN A 217 17.62 -27.03 -2.97
CA GLN A 217 17.39 -26.60 -4.35
C GLN A 217 15.90 -26.33 -4.55
N VAL A 218 15.59 -25.50 -5.55
CA VAL A 218 14.24 -25.36 -6.07
C VAL A 218 14.26 -25.69 -7.54
N TYR A 219 13.50 -26.70 -7.92
CA TYR A 219 13.27 -27.12 -9.29
C TYR A 219 12.10 -26.36 -9.90
N ASP A 220 12.04 -26.36 -11.23
CA ASP A 220 10.89 -25.87 -12.00
C ASP A 220 9.63 -26.73 -11.83
N GLU A 221 8.55 -26.35 -12.51
CA GLU A 221 7.22 -26.97 -12.37
C GLU A 221 7.16 -28.44 -12.81
N ASP A 222 8.13 -28.90 -13.58
CA ASP A 222 8.22 -30.27 -14.09
C ASP A 222 9.30 -31.09 -13.35
N GLY A 223 10.12 -30.47 -12.49
CA GLY A 223 11.20 -31.16 -11.79
C GLY A 223 12.41 -31.45 -12.68
N ILE A 224 12.61 -30.71 -13.76
CA ILE A 224 13.61 -31.02 -14.80
C ILE A 224 14.90 -30.23 -14.59
N TYR A 225 14.81 -28.97 -14.16
CA TYR A 225 15.97 -28.09 -14.00
C TYR A 225 15.97 -27.37 -12.66
N VAL A 226 17.16 -27.23 -12.07
CA VAL A 226 17.39 -26.47 -10.83
C VAL A 226 17.25 -24.97 -11.11
N ALA A 227 16.09 -24.42 -10.79
CA ALA A 227 15.81 -23.00 -10.94
C ALA A 227 16.58 -22.13 -9.93
N PHE A 228 16.82 -22.65 -8.71
CA PHE A 228 17.58 -21.97 -7.66
C PHE A 228 18.36 -22.97 -6.80
N GLY A 229 19.51 -22.54 -6.28
CA GLY A 229 20.40 -23.37 -5.47
C GLY A 229 21.67 -23.80 -6.22
N ASP A 230 22.44 -24.67 -5.57
CA ASP A 230 23.67 -25.24 -6.15
C ASP A 230 23.30 -26.32 -7.18
N ASP A 231 23.68 -26.15 -8.45
CA ASP A 231 23.39 -27.08 -9.56
C ASP A 231 24.56 -28.04 -9.86
N ASP A 232 25.66 -28.01 -9.09
CA ASP A 232 26.77 -28.95 -9.27
C ASP A 232 26.40 -30.39 -8.82
N VAL A 233 25.39 -30.52 -7.96
CA VAL A 233 24.88 -31.79 -7.44
C VAL A 233 23.36 -31.78 -7.49
N GLU A 234 22.76 -32.64 -8.32
CA GLU A 234 21.31 -32.69 -8.51
C GLU A 234 20.68 -33.96 -7.89
N VAL A 235 19.42 -33.82 -7.47
CA VAL A 235 18.54 -34.96 -7.16
C VAL A 235 18.34 -35.80 -8.43
N ASN A 236 18.28 -37.12 -8.27
CA ASN A 236 18.06 -38.03 -9.39
C ASN A 236 16.72 -37.74 -10.11
N GLU A 237 16.76 -37.66 -11.44
CA GLU A 237 15.60 -37.35 -12.30
C GLU A 237 14.42 -38.30 -12.09
N ASP A 238 14.65 -39.61 -11.92
CA ASP A 238 13.59 -40.59 -11.67
C ASP A 238 12.85 -40.31 -10.34
N ILE A 239 13.58 -39.80 -9.33
CA ILE A 239 12.97 -39.40 -8.05
C ILE A 239 12.08 -38.16 -8.25
N LEU A 240 12.58 -37.18 -9.00
CA LEU A 240 11.88 -35.92 -9.27
C LEU A 240 10.64 -36.12 -10.14
N GLU A 241 10.70 -36.95 -11.18
CA GLU A 241 9.56 -37.29 -12.04
C GLU A 241 8.43 -37.90 -11.19
N ASP A 242 8.75 -38.92 -10.40
CA ASP A 242 7.77 -39.53 -9.50
C ASP A 242 7.20 -38.53 -8.48
N VAL A 243 8.01 -37.62 -7.93
CA VAL A 243 7.56 -36.60 -6.96
C VAL A 243 6.66 -35.56 -7.62
N SER A 244 7.02 -35.14 -8.84
CA SER A 244 6.24 -34.22 -9.66
C SER A 244 4.86 -34.80 -9.95
N ASP A 245 4.80 -36.06 -10.40
CA ASP A 245 3.56 -36.80 -10.64
C ASP A 245 2.69 -36.86 -9.37
N ILE A 246 3.29 -37.19 -8.23
CA ILE A 246 2.60 -37.21 -6.93
C ILE A 246 1.98 -35.84 -6.61
N PHE A 247 2.68 -34.73 -6.86
CA PHE A 247 2.13 -33.39 -6.61
C PHE A 247 1.08 -32.96 -7.64
N TYR A 248 1.18 -33.37 -8.91
CA TYR A 248 0.15 -33.10 -9.90
C TYR A 248 -1.15 -33.89 -9.65
N GLU A 249 -1.04 -35.09 -9.08
CA GLU A 249 -2.18 -35.95 -8.71
C GLU A 249 -2.81 -35.61 -7.35
N ASN A 250 -2.02 -35.15 -6.37
CA ASN A 250 -2.51 -34.82 -5.04
C ASN A 250 -3.10 -33.41 -4.90
N VAL A 251 -4.01 -33.25 -3.94
CA VAL A 251 -4.63 -31.95 -3.59
C VAL A 251 -3.98 -31.33 -2.35
N ASP A 252 -3.24 -32.10 -1.55
CA ASP A 252 -2.52 -31.57 -0.38
C ASP A 252 -1.16 -31.02 -0.78
N TYR A 253 -1.09 -29.70 -0.98
CA TYR A 253 0.13 -28.95 -1.25
C TYR A 253 0.82 -28.41 0.01
N THR A 254 0.36 -28.80 1.21
CA THR A 254 0.78 -28.18 2.46
C THR A 254 1.81 -28.99 3.22
N SER A 255 1.86 -30.31 2.97
CA SER A 255 2.73 -31.24 3.69
C SER A 255 3.96 -31.59 2.86
N PRO A 256 5.18 -31.44 3.41
CA PRO A 256 6.38 -31.97 2.78
C PRO A 256 6.35 -33.49 2.62
N LEU A 257 6.80 -33.97 1.47
CA LEU A 257 6.93 -35.38 1.13
C LEU A 257 8.36 -35.84 1.39
N LEU A 258 8.53 -36.87 2.22
CA LEU A 258 9.82 -37.56 2.37
C LEU A 258 9.90 -38.69 1.33
N LYS A 259 10.93 -38.67 0.49
CA LYS A 259 11.24 -39.76 -0.43
C LYS A 259 12.75 -39.97 -0.50
N ASP A 260 13.18 -41.22 -0.29
CA ASP A 260 14.57 -41.59 -0.09
C ASP A 260 15.23 -40.76 1.03
N SER A 261 16.28 -39.98 0.72
CA SER A 261 16.94 -39.06 1.68
C SER A 261 16.48 -37.61 1.58
N TYR A 262 15.50 -37.31 0.71
CA TYR A 262 15.09 -35.94 0.38
C TYR A 262 13.69 -35.61 0.90
N HIS A 263 13.55 -34.39 1.39
CA HIS A 263 12.26 -33.77 1.68
C HIS A 263 11.88 -32.83 0.55
N PHE A 264 10.67 -33.02 0.02
CA PHE A 264 10.13 -32.23 -1.08
C PHE A 264 8.94 -31.40 -0.61
N ALA A 265 8.85 -30.15 -1.06
CA ALA A 265 7.67 -29.32 -0.82
C ALA A 265 7.24 -28.63 -2.12
N PRO A 266 5.94 -28.71 -2.50
CA PRO A 266 5.48 -28.14 -3.76
C PRO A 266 5.27 -26.63 -3.61
N PHE A 267 5.54 -25.88 -4.68
CA PHE A 267 5.07 -24.50 -4.83
C PHE A 267 3.84 -24.47 -5.72
N PRO A 268 2.61 -24.49 -5.15
CA PRO A 268 1.39 -24.42 -5.95
C PRO A 268 1.29 -23.07 -6.66
N ASN A 269 0.74 -23.07 -7.88
CA ASN A 269 0.50 -21.88 -8.67
C ASN A 269 -0.75 -21.12 -8.21
N LEU A 270 -0.62 -20.46 -7.06
CA LEU A 270 -1.69 -19.64 -6.49
C LEU A 270 -1.99 -18.42 -7.37
N GLU A 271 -3.16 -17.81 -7.21
CA GLU A 271 -3.54 -16.59 -7.93
C GLU A 271 -2.51 -15.45 -7.75
N SER A 272 -1.84 -15.42 -6.59
CA SER A 272 -0.75 -14.48 -6.33
C SER A 272 0.49 -14.67 -7.21
N CYS A 273 0.71 -15.89 -7.75
CA CYS A 273 1.81 -16.24 -8.64
C CYS A 273 1.53 -15.87 -10.11
N HIS A 274 0.25 -15.76 -10.50
CA HIS A 274 -0.19 -15.54 -11.90
C HIS A 274 0.26 -14.20 -12.49
N VAL A 275 0.83 -13.34 -11.66
CA VAL A 275 1.38 -12.05 -12.09
C VAL A 275 2.61 -12.25 -12.97
N CYS A 276 3.50 -13.13 -12.54
CA CYS A 276 4.79 -13.39 -13.17
C CYS A 276 4.77 -14.70 -13.96
N HIS A 277 3.88 -15.62 -13.58
CA HIS A 277 3.79 -16.96 -14.15
C HIS A 277 2.43 -17.17 -14.83
N SER A 278 2.38 -18.03 -15.85
CA SER A 278 1.10 -18.37 -16.48
C SER A 278 0.20 -19.14 -15.50
N PRO A 279 -1.14 -19.01 -15.55
CA PRO A 279 -2.05 -19.89 -14.80
C PRO A 279 -2.11 -21.33 -15.32
N ASP A 280 -1.48 -21.63 -16.47
CA ASP A 280 -1.66 -22.90 -17.19
C ASP A 280 -1.16 -24.15 -16.45
N SER A 281 -0.12 -24.01 -15.62
CA SER A 281 0.35 -25.12 -14.76
C SER A 281 -0.11 -24.94 -13.31
N LYS A 282 -0.45 -26.05 -12.66
CA LYS A 282 -0.86 -26.11 -11.25
C LYS A 282 0.30 -25.91 -10.29
N LEU A 283 1.53 -26.18 -10.71
CA LEU A 283 2.74 -26.02 -9.92
C LEU A 283 3.60 -24.89 -10.51
N ARG A 284 4.48 -24.34 -9.68
CA ARG A 284 5.52 -23.38 -10.09
C ARG A 284 6.92 -23.92 -9.88
N GLY A 285 7.06 -24.93 -9.04
CA GLY A 285 8.33 -25.50 -8.68
C GLY A 285 8.22 -26.49 -7.53
N ILE A 286 9.33 -27.14 -7.24
CA ILE A 286 9.47 -28.12 -6.17
C ILE A 286 10.71 -27.76 -5.36
N LEU A 287 10.54 -27.47 -4.08
CA LEU A 287 11.65 -27.37 -3.13
C LEU A 287 12.15 -28.78 -2.83
N ALA A 288 13.44 -29.04 -2.99
CA ALA A 288 14.09 -30.29 -2.60
C ALA A 288 15.17 -30.01 -1.54
N MET A 289 15.14 -30.75 -0.44
CA MET A 289 16.07 -30.58 0.68
C MET A 289 16.59 -31.93 1.17
N GLU A 290 17.90 -32.13 1.13
CA GLU A 290 18.56 -33.27 1.78
C GLU A 290 19.07 -32.86 3.17
N MET A 291 18.73 -33.67 4.17
CA MET A 291 19.12 -33.42 5.56
C MET A 291 19.80 -34.63 6.18
N GLN A 292 20.73 -34.37 7.10
CA GLN A 292 21.28 -35.40 7.97
C GLN A 292 20.35 -35.64 9.15
N THR A 293 19.71 -36.81 9.15
CA THR A 293 18.90 -37.28 10.26
C THR A 293 19.69 -37.18 11.57
N ASP A 294 19.05 -36.72 12.64
CA ASP A 294 19.60 -36.44 13.98
C ASP A 294 20.44 -35.16 14.13
N LYS A 295 20.83 -34.48 13.04
CA LYS A 295 21.54 -33.18 13.10
C LYS A 295 20.62 -31.98 13.04
N VAL A 296 19.49 -32.11 12.37
CA VAL A 296 18.47 -31.08 12.33
C VAL A 296 17.69 -31.11 13.63
N GLN A 297 17.88 -30.06 14.43
CA GLN A 297 17.19 -29.88 15.70
C GLN A 297 16.45 -28.55 15.69
N ARG A 298 15.78 -28.28 16.81
CA ARG A 298 15.11 -27.01 17.09
C ARG A 298 15.92 -25.78 16.67
N GLU A 299 17.22 -25.76 16.95
CA GLU A 299 18.09 -24.60 16.68
C GLU A 299 18.21 -24.29 15.18
N GLN A 300 18.27 -25.31 14.32
CA GLN A 300 18.32 -25.14 12.86
C GLN A 300 17.04 -24.50 12.33
N VAL A 301 15.87 -24.88 12.86
CA VAL A 301 14.59 -24.27 12.51
C VAL A 301 14.57 -22.79 12.90
N ILE A 302 15.08 -22.46 14.08
CA ILE A 302 15.16 -21.07 14.57
C ILE A 302 16.08 -20.24 13.68
N HIS A 303 17.30 -20.73 13.42
CA HIS A 303 18.24 -20.05 12.56
C HIS A 303 17.69 -19.87 11.15
N SER A 304 17.02 -20.88 10.60
CA SER A 304 16.34 -20.77 9.31
C SER A 304 15.26 -19.68 9.32
N ALA A 305 14.45 -19.61 10.38
CA ALA A 305 13.43 -18.57 10.49
C ALA A 305 14.03 -17.16 10.54
N ILE A 306 15.13 -17.00 11.27
CA ILE A 306 15.88 -15.75 11.36
C ILE A 306 16.54 -15.39 10.03
N ILE A 307 17.12 -16.37 9.32
CA ILE A 307 17.69 -16.19 7.97
C ILE A 307 16.60 -15.73 6.99
N GLY A 308 15.43 -16.38 6.99
CA GLY A 308 14.28 -15.98 6.17
C GLY A 308 13.86 -14.54 6.44
N PHE A 309 13.70 -14.19 7.72
CA PHE A 309 13.37 -12.82 8.14
C PHE A 309 14.43 -11.80 7.68
N LYS A 310 15.72 -12.07 7.91
CA LYS A 310 16.83 -11.19 7.49
C LYS A 310 16.84 -10.98 5.97
N ASN A 311 16.65 -12.04 5.18
CA ASN A 311 16.62 -11.94 3.73
C ASN A 311 15.45 -11.07 3.25
N LEU A 312 14.26 -11.21 3.85
CA LEU A 312 13.12 -10.34 3.53
C LEU A 312 13.35 -8.87 3.91
N MET A 313 14.00 -8.61 5.05
CA MET A 313 14.39 -7.25 5.44
C MET A 313 15.39 -6.61 4.46
N ARG A 314 16.28 -7.41 3.86
CA ARG A 314 17.25 -6.95 2.84
C ARG A 314 16.59 -6.56 1.51
N LEU A 315 15.35 -6.99 1.26
CA LEU A 315 14.58 -6.59 0.08
C LEU A 315 14.10 -5.13 0.12
N GLN A 316 14.34 -4.42 1.22
CA GLN A 316 13.89 -3.04 1.47
C GLN A 316 12.37 -2.88 1.44
N LYS A 317 11.63 -3.98 1.61
CA LYS A 317 10.15 -3.99 1.64
C LYS A 317 9.64 -4.65 2.93
N ALA A 318 9.51 -3.84 3.98
CA ALA A 318 9.12 -4.31 5.31
C ALA A 318 7.74 -5.00 5.38
N SER A 319 6.85 -4.75 4.41
CA SER A 319 5.53 -5.40 4.33
C SER A 319 5.62 -6.91 4.09
N TYR A 320 6.61 -7.39 3.33
CA TYR A 320 6.81 -8.82 3.08
C TYR A 320 7.41 -9.56 4.27
N ALA A 321 8.19 -8.86 5.11
CA ALA A 321 8.63 -9.41 6.39
C ALA A 321 7.43 -9.70 7.30
N GLY A 322 6.43 -8.81 7.33
CA GLY A 322 5.17 -9.04 8.06
C GLY A 322 4.39 -10.24 7.55
N ALA A 323 4.25 -10.37 6.22
CA ALA A 323 3.60 -11.54 5.61
C ALA A 323 4.28 -12.85 5.96
N TYR A 324 5.62 -12.90 5.89
CA TYR A 324 6.39 -14.09 6.29
C TYR A 324 6.23 -14.44 7.76
N ILE A 325 6.30 -13.45 8.65
CA ILE A 325 6.08 -13.66 10.08
C ILE A 325 4.70 -14.28 10.30
N ASP A 326 3.66 -13.81 9.60
CA ASP A 326 2.32 -14.38 9.71
C ASP A 326 2.23 -15.82 9.18
N GLU A 327 2.88 -16.16 8.07
CA GLU A 327 2.89 -17.55 7.59
C GLU A 327 3.59 -18.47 8.58
N VAL A 328 4.74 -18.06 9.14
CA VAL A 328 5.44 -18.85 10.16
C VAL A 328 4.60 -18.97 11.45
N ARG A 329 3.87 -17.91 11.86
CA ARG A 329 2.94 -17.96 13.01
C ARG A 329 1.79 -18.93 12.82
N ARG A 330 1.37 -19.19 11.57
CA ARG A 330 0.27 -20.12 11.25
C ARG A 330 0.72 -21.57 11.23
N LEU A 331 2.02 -21.83 11.19
CA LEU A 331 2.53 -23.19 11.26
C LEU A 331 2.11 -23.85 12.59
N PRO A 332 1.55 -25.07 12.54
CA PRO A 332 0.91 -25.68 13.72
C PRO A 332 1.89 -25.90 14.88
N PHE A 333 3.18 -26.01 14.59
CA PHE A 333 4.24 -26.22 15.57
C PHE A 333 4.80 -24.93 16.18
N VAL A 334 4.40 -23.74 15.68
CA VAL A 334 4.91 -22.45 16.16
C VAL A 334 3.98 -21.90 17.24
N LYS A 335 4.50 -21.77 18.47
CA LYS A 335 3.77 -21.18 19.60
C LYS A 335 3.77 -19.65 19.54
N ASN A 336 4.91 -19.06 19.18
CA ASN A 336 5.02 -17.63 18.95
C ASN A 336 6.20 -17.33 18.03
N PHE A 337 6.03 -16.30 17.20
CA PHE A 337 7.11 -15.63 16.48
C PHE A 337 6.87 -14.12 16.61
N GLN A 338 7.68 -13.46 17.42
CA GLN A 338 7.59 -12.03 17.73
C GLN A 338 8.91 -11.36 17.35
N VAL A 339 8.84 -10.11 16.89
CA VAL A 339 10.02 -9.32 16.58
C VAL A 339 9.92 -8.02 17.35
N PHE A 340 10.97 -7.70 18.10
CA PHE A 340 11.04 -6.49 18.90
C PHE A 340 12.05 -5.51 18.30
N ASP A 341 11.77 -4.22 18.39
CA ASP A 341 12.76 -3.20 18.06
C ASP A 341 13.91 -3.17 19.07
N ASN A 342 14.92 -2.34 18.82
CA ASN A 342 16.06 -2.19 19.73
C ASN A 342 15.84 -1.15 20.84
N GLY A 343 14.60 -0.67 21.04
CA GLY A 343 14.27 0.35 22.04
C GLY A 343 14.88 1.74 21.82
N ASN A 344 15.74 1.93 20.82
CA ASN A 344 16.43 3.20 20.54
C ASN A 344 15.64 4.11 19.60
N ILE A 345 14.61 3.59 18.94
CA ILE A 345 13.82 4.32 17.94
C ILE A 345 12.88 5.33 18.61
N SER A 346 12.49 5.11 19.87
CA SER A 346 11.60 6.04 20.59
C SER A 346 11.98 6.16 22.07
N GLU A 347 11.92 7.37 22.63
CA GLU A 347 12.07 7.61 24.08
C GLU A 347 11.04 6.86 24.95
N VAL A 348 10.08 6.18 24.31
CA VAL A 348 8.92 5.50 24.90
C VAL A 348 9.22 4.03 25.26
N GLY A 349 10.38 3.48 24.83
CA GLY A 349 10.80 2.11 25.14
C GLY A 349 10.65 1.12 23.97
N PHE A 350 10.67 -0.19 24.29
CA PHE A 350 10.65 -1.28 23.32
C PHE A 350 9.25 -1.50 22.73
N ARG A 351 9.21 -1.88 21.46
CA ARG A 351 7.97 -2.20 20.74
C ARG A 351 8.04 -3.59 20.13
N GLU A 352 6.92 -4.30 20.16
CA GLU A 352 6.69 -5.43 19.27
C GLU A 352 6.28 -4.90 17.90
N LEU A 353 6.97 -5.38 16.87
CA LEU A 353 6.78 -5.04 15.48
C LEU A 353 5.96 -6.12 14.78
N TRP A 354 5.31 -5.74 13.67
CA TRP A 354 4.48 -6.63 12.86
C TRP A 354 3.41 -7.40 13.65
N VAL A 355 2.75 -6.73 14.61
CA VAL A 355 1.59 -7.31 15.29
C VAL A 355 0.37 -7.20 14.37
N PRO A 356 -0.41 -8.27 14.12
CA PRO A 356 -1.58 -8.19 13.26
C PRO A 356 -2.53 -7.10 13.74
N ASN A 357 -2.95 -6.25 12.83
CA ASN A 357 -3.82 -5.14 13.15
C ASN A 357 -5.28 -5.65 13.26
N PRO A 358 -5.90 -5.65 14.46
CA PRO A 358 -7.26 -6.16 14.64
C PRO A 358 -8.31 -5.37 13.85
N ASP A 359 -7.99 -4.12 13.50
CA ASP A 359 -8.88 -3.25 12.73
C ASP A 359 -8.66 -3.35 11.21
N TYR A 360 -7.74 -4.21 10.74
CA TYR A 360 -7.44 -4.35 9.32
C TYR A 360 -8.57 -5.04 8.55
N ASP A 361 -9.17 -6.08 9.13
CA ASP A 361 -10.30 -6.79 8.51
C ASP A 361 -11.64 -6.05 8.69
N SER A 362 -11.64 -4.90 9.38
CA SER A 362 -12.82 -4.05 9.50
C SER A 362 -13.18 -3.42 8.15
N ILE A 363 -14.20 -3.96 7.50
CA ILE A 363 -14.73 -3.45 6.25
C ILE A 363 -15.27 -2.03 6.45
N THR A 364 -14.67 -1.06 5.74
CA THR A 364 -15.15 0.33 5.71
C THR A 364 -16.04 0.51 4.49
N MET A 365 -17.21 1.13 4.68
CA MET A 365 -18.17 1.43 3.62
C MET A 365 -18.24 2.94 3.38
N ASP A 366 -18.29 3.37 2.10
CA ASP A 366 -18.48 4.79 1.75
C ASP A 366 -19.82 5.00 1.03
N SER A 367 -20.70 5.82 1.61
CA SER A 367 -22.03 6.09 1.05
C SER A 367 -21.99 6.81 -0.29
N THR A 368 -20.96 7.62 -0.52
CA THR A 368 -20.78 8.37 -1.78
C THR A 368 -20.36 7.43 -2.89
N ALA A 369 -19.45 6.51 -2.61
CA ALA A 369 -19.10 5.40 -3.51
C ALA A 369 -20.33 4.52 -3.78
N ALA A 370 -21.11 4.16 -2.76
CA ALA A 370 -22.32 3.37 -2.91
C ALA A 370 -23.35 4.04 -3.83
N ASN A 371 -23.60 5.33 -3.64
CA ASN A 371 -24.48 6.11 -4.51
C ASN A 371 -23.95 6.14 -5.95
N LEU A 372 -22.65 6.37 -6.14
CA LEU A 372 -22.04 6.44 -7.47
C LEU A 372 -22.10 5.11 -8.21
N VAL A 373 -21.85 4.00 -7.50
CA VAL A 373 -22.00 2.63 -8.01
C VAL A 373 -23.45 2.39 -8.45
N HIS A 374 -24.41 2.73 -7.58
CA HIS A 374 -25.82 2.55 -7.85
C HIS A 374 -26.27 3.32 -9.09
N THR A 375 -25.95 4.62 -9.16
CA THR A 375 -26.32 5.48 -10.29
C THR A 375 -25.74 4.95 -11.60
N ASN A 376 -24.42 4.70 -11.67
CA ASN A 376 -23.78 4.25 -12.91
C ASN A 376 -24.22 2.84 -13.34
N ASN A 377 -24.62 1.96 -12.42
CA ASN A 377 -25.17 0.66 -12.77
C ASN A 377 -26.59 0.77 -13.35
N GLN A 378 -27.43 1.65 -12.82
CA GLN A 378 -28.83 1.79 -13.25
C GLN A 378 -29.00 2.65 -14.51
N THR A 379 -28.13 3.64 -14.73
CA THR A 379 -28.27 4.52 -15.89
C THR A 379 -27.95 3.78 -17.20
N SER A 380 -28.80 4.00 -18.20
CA SER A 380 -28.58 3.63 -19.61
C SER A 380 -27.87 4.74 -20.39
N THR A 381 -27.44 5.81 -19.72
CA THR A 381 -26.74 6.93 -20.31
C THR A 381 -25.31 6.54 -20.69
N THR A 382 -24.85 7.01 -21.85
CA THR A 382 -23.46 6.87 -22.31
C THR A 382 -22.45 7.60 -21.42
N ASP A 383 -22.92 8.60 -20.64
CA ASP A 383 -22.06 9.44 -19.81
C ASP A 383 -21.85 8.81 -18.43
N ILE A 384 -20.59 8.48 -18.13
CA ILE A 384 -20.13 7.96 -16.85
C ILE A 384 -20.22 9.08 -15.80
N GLN A 385 -21.03 8.87 -14.77
CA GLN A 385 -21.17 9.81 -13.66
C GLN A 385 -19.92 9.77 -12.78
N LYS A 386 -19.41 10.95 -12.44
CA LYS A 386 -18.30 11.18 -11.50
C LYS A 386 -18.77 12.21 -10.46
N LEU A 387 -18.23 12.17 -9.25
CA LEU A 387 -18.55 13.16 -8.21
C LEU A 387 -17.33 14.00 -7.89
N GLU A 388 -17.57 15.29 -7.64
CA GLU A 388 -16.59 16.21 -7.09
C GLU A 388 -17.24 17.10 -6.05
N TYR A 389 -16.63 17.20 -4.87
CA TYR A 389 -17.11 18.03 -3.77
C TYR A 389 -15.95 18.41 -2.85
N THR A 390 -16.20 19.35 -1.94
CA THR A 390 -15.27 19.68 -0.86
C THR A 390 -15.73 19.02 0.43
N GLU A 391 -14.84 18.29 1.10
CA GLU A 391 -15.09 17.71 2.42
C GLU A 391 -14.01 18.14 3.42
N ASN A 392 -14.29 18.07 4.72
CA ASN A 392 -13.31 18.37 5.76
C ASN A 392 -12.76 17.05 6.31
N ILE A 393 -11.47 16.81 6.09
CA ILE A 393 -10.73 15.66 6.63
C ILE A 393 -9.75 16.21 7.66
N SER A 394 -9.84 15.72 8.90
CA SER A 394 -8.98 16.17 10.01
C SER A 394 -8.93 17.71 10.16
N THR A 395 -10.08 18.37 10.03
CA THR A 395 -10.27 19.85 10.07
C THR A 395 -9.69 20.65 8.89
N VAL A 396 -9.14 19.97 7.88
CA VAL A 396 -8.62 20.59 6.65
C VAL A 396 -9.60 20.33 5.51
N ALA A 397 -9.93 21.37 4.76
CA ALA A 397 -10.74 21.23 3.55
C ALA A 397 -9.96 20.50 2.45
N HIS A 398 -10.57 19.48 1.87
CA HIS A 398 -10.06 18.70 0.76
C HIS A 398 -10.99 18.81 -0.45
N LEU A 399 -10.42 18.88 -1.65
CA LEU A 399 -11.13 18.69 -2.89
C LEU A 399 -11.15 17.20 -3.20
N THR A 400 -12.35 16.62 -3.13
CA THR A 400 -12.57 15.19 -3.27
C THR A 400 -13.19 14.86 -4.62
N GLN A 401 -12.62 13.88 -5.29
CA GLN A 401 -13.12 13.30 -6.53
C GLN A 401 -13.40 11.82 -6.34
N VAL A 402 -14.57 11.38 -6.79
CA VAL A 402 -15.01 9.99 -6.74
C VAL A 402 -15.28 9.53 -8.16
N ILE A 403 -14.46 8.61 -8.66
CA ILE A 403 -14.39 8.24 -10.06
C ILE A 403 -14.57 6.73 -10.19
N PRO A 404 -15.55 6.24 -10.98
CA PRO A 404 -15.80 4.81 -11.12
C PRO A 404 -14.86 4.18 -12.17
N ILE A 405 -14.47 2.94 -11.92
CA ILE A 405 -13.84 2.06 -12.91
C ILE A 405 -14.96 1.24 -13.57
N ILE A 406 -15.23 1.55 -14.83
CA ILE A 406 -16.31 0.94 -15.62
C ILE A 406 -15.84 -0.36 -16.26
N ASN A 407 -16.73 -1.35 -16.26
CA ASN A 407 -16.58 -2.64 -16.91
C ASN A 407 -16.78 -2.53 -18.42
N ASP A 408 -15.80 -1.95 -19.10
CA ASP A 408 -15.79 -1.86 -20.55
C ASP A 408 -15.39 -3.18 -21.23
N GLU A 409 -15.42 -3.21 -22.56
CA GLU A 409 -15.15 -4.40 -23.38
C GLU A 409 -13.84 -5.12 -23.00
N LYS A 410 -12.79 -4.36 -22.67
CA LYS A 410 -11.51 -4.94 -22.23
C LYS A 410 -11.63 -5.63 -20.87
N CYS A 411 -12.37 -5.05 -19.94
CA CYS A 411 -12.59 -5.63 -18.61
C CYS A 411 -13.43 -6.92 -18.68
N GLN A 412 -14.33 -7.02 -19.66
CA GLN A 412 -15.24 -8.17 -19.83
C GLN A 412 -14.53 -9.47 -20.19
N ALA A 413 -13.26 -9.43 -20.61
CA ALA A 413 -12.43 -10.63 -20.77
C ALA A 413 -12.33 -11.44 -19.46
N CYS A 414 -12.31 -10.77 -18.30
CA CYS A 414 -12.26 -11.39 -16.97
C CYS A 414 -13.53 -11.16 -16.15
N HIS A 415 -14.37 -10.19 -16.55
CA HIS A 415 -15.52 -9.72 -15.78
C HIS A 415 -16.77 -9.66 -16.64
N GLN A 416 -17.20 -10.82 -17.14
CA GLN A 416 -18.36 -10.92 -18.02
C GLN A 416 -19.65 -10.38 -17.38
N PRO A 417 -20.57 -9.81 -18.18
CA PRO A 417 -21.91 -9.52 -17.70
C PRO A 417 -22.59 -10.81 -17.22
N PRO A 418 -23.50 -10.72 -16.24
CA PRO A 418 -24.21 -11.88 -15.74
C PRO A 418 -25.04 -12.52 -16.85
N GLU A 419 -24.94 -13.84 -17.00
CA GLU A 419 -25.70 -14.60 -17.98
C GLU A 419 -27.19 -14.59 -17.64
N THR A 420 -28.06 -14.36 -18.63
CA THR A 420 -29.52 -14.17 -18.44
C THR A 420 -30.24 -15.40 -17.88
N ASP A 421 -29.65 -16.57 -18.05
CA ASP A 421 -30.12 -17.88 -17.57
C ASP A 421 -29.46 -18.31 -16.25
N SER A 422 -28.51 -17.51 -15.72
CA SER A 422 -27.89 -17.78 -14.43
C SER A 422 -28.90 -17.62 -13.27
N PRO A 423 -28.91 -18.53 -12.29
CA PRO A 423 -29.68 -18.37 -11.05
C PRO A 423 -29.36 -17.07 -10.29
N LEU A 424 -28.21 -16.45 -10.56
CA LEU A 424 -27.77 -15.21 -9.93
C LEU A 424 -28.08 -13.96 -10.77
N TYR A 425 -28.63 -14.10 -11.98
CA TYR A 425 -28.85 -13.00 -12.92
C TYR A 425 -29.60 -11.81 -12.29
N GLU A 426 -30.76 -12.07 -11.67
CA GLU A 426 -31.58 -11.03 -11.05
C GLU A 426 -30.84 -10.26 -9.94
N SER A 427 -29.90 -10.92 -9.25
CA SER A 427 -29.10 -10.31 -8.19
C SER A 427 -27.87 -9.53 -8.70
N GLN A 428 -27.46 -9.77 -9.95
CA GLN A 428 -26.22 -9.26 -10.54
C GLN A 428 -26.42 -8.32 -11.73
N LYS A 429 -27.59 -8.35 -12.41
CA LYS A 429 -27.89 -7.57 -13.62
C LYS A 429 -27.70 -6.06 -13.45
N ASP A 430 -27.81 -5.56 -12.23
CA ASP A 430 -27.62 -4.16 -11.85
C ASP A 430 -26.34 -3.91 -11.02
N LYS A 431 -25.37 -4.85 -11.04
CA LYS A 431 -24.14 -4.78 -10.20
C LYS A 431 -22.85 -5.13 -10.96
N TRP A 432 -22.87 -5.04 -12.29
CA TRP A 432 -21.75 -5.49 -13.14
C TRP A 432 -21.09 -4.38 -13.96
N LYS A 433 -21.74 -3.22 -14.16
CA LYS A 433 -21.18 -2.12 -14.99
C LYS A 433 -20.07 -1.37 -14.27
N VAL A 434 -20.17 -1.21 -12.95
CA VAL A 434 -19.10 -0.62 -12.13
C VAL A 434 -18.31 -1.74 -11.47
N ARG A 435 -16.99 -1.76 -11.66
CA ARG A 435 -16.08 -2.74 -11.03
C ARG A 435 -15.58 -2.26 -9.67
N SER A 436 -15.21 -1.00 -9.60
CA SER A 436 -14.66 -0.36 -8.41
C SER A 436 -14.80 1.15 -8.51
N VAL A 437 -14.51 1.84 -7.42
CA VAL A 437 -14.55 3.30 -7.31
C VAL A 437 -13.27 3.77 -6.64
N VAL A 438 -12.61 4.75 -7.26
CA VAL A 438 -11.45 5.43 -6.68
C VAL A 438 -11.92 6.77 -6.11
N LYS A 439 -11.65 7.01 -4.82
CA LYS A 439 -11.86 8.29 -4.14
C LYS A 439 -10.51 8.92 -3.87
N VAL A 440 -10.31 10.13 -4.34
CA VAL A 440 -9.07 10.91 -4.17
C VAL A 440 -9.44 12.24 -3.52
N SER A 441 -8.82 12.54 -2.40
CA SER A 441 -9.06 13.77 -1.64
C SER A 441 -7.77 14.58 -1.56
N THR A 442 -7.71 15.75 -2.20
CA THR A 442 -6.51 16.62 -2.23
C THR A 442 -6.65 17.80 -1.27
N SER A 443 -5.65 18.04 -0.42
CA SER A 443 -5.67 19.12 0.56
C SER A 443 -5.73 20.49 -0.11
N MET A 444 -6.72 21.30 0.26
CA MET A 444 -6.86 22.67 -0.24
C MET A 444 -6.08 23.69 0.60
N LYS A 445 -5.35 23.26 1.64
CA LYS A 445 -4.72 24.12 2.64
C LYS A 445 -3.81 25.19 2.01
N ASP A 446 -2.92 24.77 1.12
CA ASP A 446 -1.93 25.68 0.51
C ASP A 446 -2.60 26.66 -0.46
N ILE A 447 -3.57 26.17 -1.23
CA ILE A 447 -4.36 26.99 -2.15
C ILE A 447 -5.20 28.02 -1.37
N GLN A 448 -5.86 27.60 -0.29
CA GLN A 448 -6.64 28.50 0.55
C GLN A 448 -5.77 29.55 1.22
N LYS A 449 -4.56 29.20 1.66
CA LYS A 449 -3.59 30.15 2.23
C LYS A 449 -3.19 31.22 1.21
N GLU A 450 -2.92 30.83 -0.03
CA GLU A 450 -2.56 31.79 -1.09
C GLU A 450 -3.76 32.66 -1.50
N ILE A 451 -4.97 32.08 -1.61
CA ILE A 451 -6.20 32.83 -1.86
C ILE A 451 -6.46 33.85 -0.73
N GLN A 452 -6.26 33.47 0.53
CA GLN A 452 -6.40 34.39 1.67
C GLN A 452 -5.38 35.53 1.61
N LYS A 453 -4.14 35.24 1.21
CA LYS A 453 -3.09 36.24 1.01
C LYS A 453 -3.46 37.22 -0.10
N ASN A 454 -3.94 36.72 -1.24
CA ASN A 454 -4.42 37.55 -2.35
C ASN A 454 -5.64 38.38 -1.94
N THR A 455 -6.56 37.81 -1.15
CA THR A 455 -7.71 38.54 -0.63
C THR A 455 -7.28 39.68 0.30
N LYS A 456 -6.36 39.43 1.23
CA LYS A 456 -5.81 40.49 2.12
C LYS A 456 -5.09 41.57 1.33
N ALA A 457 -4.28 41.20 0.32
CA ALA A 457 -3.58 42.14 -0.54
C ALA A 457 -4.53 42.97 -1.43
N SER A 458 -5.76 42.51 -1.66
CA SER A 458 -6.79 43.25 -2.41
C SER A 458 -7.58 44.26 -1.57
N ILE A 459 -7.57 44.11 -0.24
CA ILE A 459 -8.29 44.97 0.72
C ILE A 459 -7.39 46.09 1.27
N LEU A 460 -6.08 45.82 1.41
CA LEU A 460 -5.04 46.80 1.75
C LEU A 460 -4.72 47.67 0.53
#